data_AF-A0A534W202-F1
#
_entry.id   AF-A0A534W202-F1
#
_cell.length_a   1.000
_cell.length_b   1.000
_cell.length_c   1.000
_cell.angle_alpha   90.00
_cell.angle_beta   90.00
_cell.angle_gamma   90.00
#
_symmetry.space_group_name_H-M   'P 1'
#
loop_
_entity.id
_entity.type
_entity.pdbx_description
1 polymer ?
#
loop_
_entity_poly.entity_id
_entity_poly.type
_entity_poly.pdbx_seq_one_letter_code
_entity_poly.pdbx_strand_id
1 'polypeptide(L)'
;MLLYLARHAQTASSAVDSFNGRGELPLTERGREQARKLGERLSVVRFTAVVRSPLGRARETAELVAPTVPHVVMEGLTEIDYGAWEGLTPEEARARDPRLYDAWLADPATVAPPGGETAAQ
;
A
#
# COMPACT_ATOMS: atom_id res chain seq x y z
N MET A 1 -0.68 -9.37 -23.38
CA MET A 1 -0.09 -9.35 -22.02
C MET A 1 -1.23 -9.19 -21.03
N LEU A 2 -1.27 -10.00 -19.96
CA LEU A 2 -2.30 -9.93 -18.93
C LEU A 2 -1.66 -9.43 -17.63
N LEU A 3 -2.30 -8.46 -16.97
CA LEU A 3 -1.82 -7.85 -15.73
C LEU A 3 -2.80 -8.16 -14.60
N TYR A 4 -2.26 -8.62 -13.47
CA TYR A 4 -2.99 -8.83 -12.23
C TYR A 4 -2.53 -7.79 -11.23
N LEU A 5 -3.45 -7.02 -10.67
CA LEU A 5 -3.16 -6.01 -9.67
C LEU A 5 -3.61 -6.52 -8.31
N ALA A 6 -2.72 -6.43 -7.33
CA ALA A 6 -3.00 -6.77 -5.94
C ALA A 6 -2.41 -5.68 -5.03
N ARG A 7 -3.18 -5.29 -4.02
CA ARG A 7 -2.67 -4.49 -2.90
C ARG A 7 -1.85 -5.41 -1.98
N HIS A 8 -0.89 -4.84 -1.25
CA HIS A 8 -0.26 -5.57 -0.15
C HIS A 8 -1.33 -6.07 0.85
N ALA A 9 -1.05 -7.19 1.52
CA ALA A 9 -1.95 -7.71 2.54
C ALA A 9 -1.96 -6.83 3.81
N GLN A 10 -2.85 -7.14 4.74
CA GLN A 10 -3.09 -6.30 5.91
C GLN A 10 -1.82 -6.07 6.76
N THR A 11 -1.55 -4.81 7.07
CA THR A 11 -0.65 -4.34 8.15
C THR A 11 -1.46 -3.81 9.33
N ALA A 12 -0.79 -3.52 10.46
CA ALA A 12 -1.45 -2.95 11.64
C ALA A 12 -2.19 -1.64 11.32
N SER A 13 -1.61 -0.77 10.49
CA SER A 13 -2.23 0.48 10.05
C SER A 13 -3.50 0.23 9.22
N SER A 14 -3.42 -0.64 8.21
CA SER A 14 -4.60 -0.96 7.38
C SER A 14 -5.70 -1.71 8.14
N ALA A 15 -5.44 -2.23 9.34
CA ALA A 15 -6.45 -2.85 10.19
C ALA A 15 -7.33 -1.83 10.91
N VAL A 16 -6.83 -0.59 11.05
CA VAL A 16 -7.52 0.53 11.72
C VAL A 16 -7.72 1.72 10.77
N ASP A 17 -7.56 1.49 9.46
CA ASP A 17 -7.68 2.48 8.40
C ASP A 17 -6.88 3.78 8.63
N SER A 18 -5.70 3.68 9.26
CA SER A 18 -4.81 4.85 9.39
C SER A 18 -4.01 5.09 8.11
N PHE A 19 -3.61 6.35 7.89
CA PHE A 19 -2.71 6.71 6.81
C PHE A 19 -1.34 6.07 7.02
N ASN A 20 -0.84 5.38 6.01
CA ASN A 20 0.49 4.81 6.03
C ASN A 20 1.09 4.85 4.63
N GLY A 21 2.01 5.81 4.45
CA GLY A 21 2.73 5.99 3.21
C GLY A 21 3.97 5.13 3.18
N ARG A 22 5.11 5.74 3.40
CA ARG A 22 6.44 5.11 3.24
C ARG A 22 6.91 4.39 4.50
N GLY A 23 6.18 4.52 5.60
CA GLY A 23 6.41 3.77 6.83
C GLY A 23 6.51 2.25 6.60
N GLU A 24 7.52 1.63 7.21
CA GLU A 24 7.71 0.18 7.21
C GLU A 24 6.88 -0.46 8.33
N LEU A 25 5.80 -1.16 7.93
CA LEU A 25 4.96 -1.94 8.83
C LEU A 25 4.91 -3.38 8.34
N PRO A 26 5.17 -4.37 9.21
CA PRO A 26 5.06 -5.78 8.83
C PRO A 26 3.60 -6.16 8.59
N LEU A 27 3.39 -7.27 7.87
CA LEU A 27 2.06 -7.87 7.78
C LEU A 27 1.59 -8.36 9.17
N THR A 28 0.29 -8.25 9.43
CA THR A 28 -0.35 -8.94 10.55
C THR A 28 -0.45 -10.44 10.23
N GLU A 29 -0.76 -11.28 11.22
CA GLU A 29 -0.96 -12.71 10.93
C GLU A 29 -2.14 -12.93 9.97
N ARG A 30 -3.21 -12.16 10.15
CA ARG A 30 -4.33 -12.10 9.19
C ARG A 30 -3.86 -11.66 7.80
N GLY A 31 -2.94 -10.70 7.70
CA GLY A 31 -2.32 -10.30 6.44
C GLY A 31 -1.56 -11.45 5.77
N ARG A 32 -0.77 -12.20 6.53
CA ARG A 32 -0.09 -13.39 5.99
C ARG A 32 -1.06 -14.45 5.48
N GLU A 33 -2.14 -14.71 6.23
CA GLU A 33 -3.20 -15.61 5.77
C GLU A 33 -3.89 -15.12 4.49
N GLN A 34 -4.17 -13.82 4.38
CA GLN A 34 -4.72 -13.22 3.16
C GLN A 34 -3.80 -13.44 1.96
N ALA A 35 -2.50 -13.19 2.12
CA ALA A 35 -1.52 -13.37 1.06
C ALA A 35 -1.40 -14.84 0.63
N ARG A 36 -1.38 -15.79 1.58
CA ARG A 36 -1.38 -17.24 1.28
C ARG A 36 -2.61 -17.66 0.49
N LYS A 37 -3.81 -17.25 0.91
CA LYS A 37 -5.07 -17.54 0.20
C LYS A 37 -5.10 -16.94 -1.21
N LEU A 38 -4.53 -15.75 -1.39
CA LEU A 38 -4.36 -15.15 -2.72
C LEU A 38 -3.42 -15.99 -3.59
N GLY A 39 -2.29 -16.45 -3.05
CA GLY A 39 -1.38 -17.38 -3.74
C GLY A 39 -2.05 -18.69 -4.15
N GLU A 40 -2.81 -19.31 -3.25
CA GLU A 40 -3.61 -20.51 -3.53
C GLU A 40 -4.59 -20.28 -4.68
N ARG A 41 -5.35 -19.18 -4.64
CA ARG A 41 -6.31 -18.82 -5.70
C ARG A 41 -5.63 -18.61 -7.05
N LEU A 42 -4.42 -18.06 -7.05
CA LEU A 42 -3.66 -17.75 -8.25
C LEU A 42 -2.73 -18.89 -8.70
N SER A 43 -2.73 -20.03 -8.02
CA SER A 43 -1.88 -21.19 -8.34
C SER A 43 -2.09 -21.76 -9.74
N VAL A 44 -3.27 -21.55 -10.34
CA VAL A 44 -3.59 -21.96 -11.72
C VAL A 44 -3.04 -21.01 -12.77
N VAL A 45 -2.55 -19.83 -12.38
CA VAL A 45 -1.99 -18.81 -13.26
C VAL A 45 -0.47 -18.96 -13.33
N ARG A 46 0.06 -18.98 -14.55
CA ARG A 46 1.52 -19.00 -14.78
C ARG A 46 2.03 -17.57 -14.93
N PHE A 47 2.55 -17.00 -13.84
CA PHE A 47 3.22 -15.71 -13.88
C PHE A 47 4.67 -15.85 -14.38
N THR A 48 5.11 -14.91 -15.19
CA THR A 48 6.50 -14.79 -15.63
C THR A 48 7.33 -13.90 -14.71
N ALA A 49 6.68 -12.96 -14.02
CA ALA A 49 7.30 -12.05 -13.07
C ALA A 49 6.26 -11.52 -12.08
N VAL A 50 6.73 -11.11 -10.91
CA VAL A 50 6.00 -10.26 -9.96
C VAL A 50 6.71 -8.92 -9.92
N VAL A 51 5.98 -7.83 -10.17
CA VAL A 51 6.49 -6.46 -10.02
C VAL A 51 5.90 -5.89 -8.74
N ARG A 52 6.73 -5.35 -7.85
CA ARG A 52 6.30 -4.88 -6.52
C ARG A 52 6.99 -3.59 -6.09
N SER A 53 6.32 -2.85 -5.21
CA SER A 53 6.87 -1.70 -4.46
C SER A 53 8.11 -2.07 -3.67
N PRO A 54 9.09 -1.16 -3.43
CA PRO A 54 10.24 -1.41 -2.56
C PRO A 54 9.86 -1.83 -1.13
N LEU A 55 8.68 -1.42 -0.65
CA LEU A 55 8.26 -1.53 0.75
C LEU A 55 8.11 -2.98 1.24
N GLY A 56 8.49 -3.23 2.50
CA GLY A 56 8.54 -4.55 3.13
C GLY A 56 7.22 -5.31 3.07
N ARG A 57 6.09 -4.63 3.33
CA ARG A 57 4.75 -5.22 3.25
C ARG A 57 4.39 -5.74 1.85
N ALA A 58 4.83 -5.07 0.79
CA ALA A 58 4.59 -5.50 -0.58
C ALA A 58 5.49 -6.70 -0.94
N ARG A 59 6.75 -6.67 -0.47
CA ARG A 59 7.67 -7.79 -0.59
C ARG A 59 7.13 -9.05 0.11
N GLU A 60 6.77 -8.97 1.39
CA GLU A 60 6.26 -10.11 2.16
C GLU A 60 4.97 -10.67 1.53
N THR A 61 4.08 -9.80 1.04
CA THR A 61 2.88 -10.23 0.30
C THR A 61 3.26 -11.00 -0.97
N ALA A 62 4.18 -10.47 -1.78
CA ALA A 62 4.62 -11.09 -3.02
C ALA A 62 5.29 -12.47 -2.78
N GLU A 63 6.11 -12.58 -1.73
CA GLU A 63 6.78 -13.83 -1.35
C GLU A 63 5.77 -14.91 -0.93
N LEU A 64 4.68 -14.53 -0.25
CA LEU A 64 3.61 -15.45 0.14
C LEU A 64 2.68 -15.83 -1.03
N VAL A 65 2.46 -14.92 -1.98
CA VAL A 65 1.57 -15.15 -3.14
C VAL A 65 2.25 -15.98 -4.22
N ALA A 66 3.51 -15.70 -4.52
CA ALA A 66 4.24 -16.29 -5.65
C ALA A 66 5.73 -16.49 -5.30
N PRO A 67 6.05 -17.43 -4.39
CA PRO A 67 7.40 -17.62 -3.83
C PRO A 67 8.45 -18.05 -4.86
N THR A 68 8.04 -18.67 -5.97
CA THR A 68 8.94 -19.23 -6.99
C THR A 68 9.05 -18.37 -8.25
N VAL A 69 8.25 -17.31 -8.35
CA VAL A 69 8.24 -16.40 -9.50
C VAL A 69 9.30 -15.31 -9.27
N PRO A 70 10.08 -14.89 -10.28
CA PRO A 70 11.05 -13.81 -10.13
C PRO A 70 10.38 -12.49 -9.72
N HIS A 71 10.95 -11.80 -8.72
CA HIS A 71 10.45 -10.50 -8.25
C HIS A 71 11.30 -9.36 -8.81
N VAL A 72 10.63 -8.34 -9.33
CA VAL A 72 11.23 -7.09 -9.80
C VAL A 72 10.75 -5.97 -8.90
N VAL A 73 11.69 -5.20 -8.35
CA VAL A 73 11.39 -4.00 -7.57
C VAL A 73 11.17 -2.84 -8.52
N MET A 74 10.09 -2.09 -8.31
CA MET A 74 9.79 -0.88 -9.07
C MET A 74 9.50 0.26 -8.11
N GLU A 75 10.42 1.23 -8.05
CA GLU A 75 10.31 2.42 -7.19
C GLU A 75 9.04 3.23 -7.47
N GLY A 76 8.59 3.27 -8.73
CA GLY A 76 7.33 3.93 -9.12
C GLY A 76 6.06 3.25 -8.62
N LEU A 77 6.17 2.14 -7.88
CA LEU A 77 5.05 1.50 -7.16
C LEU A 77 5.09 1.79 -5.65
N THR A 78 5.94 2.71 -5.19
CA THR A 78 5.96 3.15 -3.78
C THR A 78 4.65 3.84 -3.42
N GLU A 79 4.16 3.59 -2.21
CA GLU A 79 2.96 4.28 -1.71
C GLU A 79 3.22 5.78 -1.60
N ILE A 80 2.16 6.57 -1.76
CA ILE A 80 2.20 8.03 -1.60
C ILE A 80 2.73 8.40 -0.22
N ASP A 81 3.59 9.42 -0.14
CA ASP A 81 4.03 9.98 1.13
C ASP A 81 2.89 10.79 1.76
N TYR A 82 2.36 10.34 2.91
CA TYR A 82 1.31 11.07 3.63
C TYR A 82 1.87 12.13 4.59
N GLY A 83 3.18 12.30 4.68
CA GLY A 83 3.83 13.32 5.49
C GLY A 83 3.33 13.34 6.93
N ALA A 84 2.90 14.51 7.40
CA ALA A 84 2.42 14.71 8.77
C ALA A 84 1.12 13.96 9.12
N TRP A 85 0.46 13.34 8.15
CA TRP A 85 -0.72 12.49 8.39
C TRP A 85 -0.38 11.02 8.59
N GLU A 86 0.87 10.59 8.35
CA GLU A 86 1.25 9.20 8.63
C GLU A 86 0.94 8.81 10.09
N GLY A 87 0.31 7.65 10.26
CA GLY A 87 -0.14 7.12 11.53
C GLY A 87 -1.51 7.62 12.00
N LEU A 88 -2.02 8.72 11.45
CA LEU A 88 -3.33 9.27 11.83
C LEU A 88 -4.48 8.50 11.16
N THR A 89 -5.61 8.39 11.84
CA THR A 89 -6.88 8.04 11.17
C THR A 89 -7.39 9.21 10.31
N PRO A 90 -8.31 8.98 9.36
CA PRO A 90 -8.99 10.04 8.63
C PRO A 90 -9.62 11.10 9.54
N GLU A 91 -10.21 10.68 10.66
CA GLU A 91 -10.82 11.57 11.64
C GLU A 91 -9.77 12.44 12.34
N GLU A 92 -8.64 11.85 12.73
CA GLU A 92 -7.54 12.57 13.37
C GLU A 92 -6.86 13.56 12.42
N ALA A 93 -6.60 13.15 11.17
CA ALA A 93 -6.06 14.03 10.13
C ALA A 93 -7.01 15.20 9.85
N ARG A 94 -8.32 14.93 9.74
CA ARG A 94 -9.33 15.97 9.56
C ARG A 94 -9.45 16.90 10.76
N ALA A 95 -9.36 16.38 11.98
CA ALA A 95 -9.37 17.19 13.20
C ALA A 95 -8.13 18.09 13.29
N ARG A 96 -6.98 17.60 12.82
CA ARG A 96 -5.72 18.34 12.80
C ARG A 96 -5.72 19.46 11.77
N ASP A 97 -6.11 19.17 10.54
CA ASP A 97 -6.05 20.10 9.41
C ASP A 97 -7.37 20.17 8.61
N PRO A 98 -8.51 20.64 9.18
CA PRO A 98 -9.84 20.45 8.57
C PRO A 98 -9.97 20.97 7.14
N ARG A 99 -9.47 22.19 6.89
CA ARG A 99 -9.54 22.82 5.57
C ARG A 99 -8.64 22.14 4.55
N LEU A 100 -7.44 21.73 4.96
CA LEU A 100 -6.51 21.05 4.07
C LEU A 100 -6.99 19.64 3.79
N TYR A 101 -7.51 18.93 4.79
CA TYR A 101 -8.11 17.63 4.64
C TYR A 101 -9.28 17.65 3.65
N ASP A 102 -10.21 18.60 3.82
CA ASP A 102 -11.36 18.73 2.90
C ASP A 102 -10.89 19.10 1.48
N ALA A 103 -9.84 19.92 1.32
CA ALA A 103 -9.25 20.26 0.02
C ALA A 103 -8.53 19.06 -0.63
N TRP A 104 -7.75 18.31 0.14
CA TRP A 104 -7.08 17.08 -0.30
C TRP A 104 -8.08 16.01 -0.69
N LEU A 105 -9.17 15.86 0.07
CA LEU A 105 -10.22 14.90 -0.27
C LEU A 105 -10.93 15.28 -1.59
N ALA A 106 -11.05 16.57 -1.87
CA ALA A 106 -11.67 17.08 -3.10
C ALA A 106 -10.74 16.98 -4.33
N ASP A 107 -9.44 17.21 -4.16
CA ASP A 107 -8.45 17.17 -5.24
C ASP A 107 -7.08 16.63 -4.76
N PRO A 108 -6.97 15.31 -4.53
CA PRO A 108 -5.72 14.71 -4.08
C PRO A 108 -4.64 14.74 -5.17
N ALA A 109 -5.00 14.99 -6.43
CA ALA A 109 -4.06 15.06 -7.54
C ALA A 109 -3.20 16.33 -7.51
N THR A 110 -3.70 17.42 -6.90
CA THR A 110 -2.97 18.70 -6.83
C THR A 110 -2.73 19.19 -5.40
N VAL A 111 -3.46 18.67 -4.42
CA VAL A 111 -3.31 18.99 -3.01
C VAL A 111 -2.64 17.82 -2.30
N ALA A 112 -1.62 18.12 -1.49
CA ALA A 112 -0.86 17.11 -0.73
C ALA A 112 -1.16 17.21 0.77
N PRO A 113 -1.03 16.10 1.52
CA PRO A 113 -0.86 16.14 2.97
C PRO A 113 0.34 17.02 3.36
N PRO A 114 0.39 17.60 4.58
CA PRO A 114 1.50 18.46 4.98
C PRO A 114 2.84 17.72 4.90
N GLY A 115 3.75 18.20 4.05
CA GLY A 115 5.07 17.58 3.84
C GLY A 115 5.03 16.23 3.10
N GLY A 116 3.89 15.85 2.54
CA GLY A 116 3.72 14.64 1.74
C GLY A 116 3.69 14.92 0.23
N GLU A 117 3.12 13.99 -0.52
CA GLU A 117 3.00 14.02 -1.97
C GLU A 117 1.55 14.23 -2.41
N THR A 118 1.39 14.81 -3.61
CA THR A 118 0.12 14.74 -4.34
C THR A 118 0.01 13.39 -5.05
N ALA A 119 -1.20 12.96 -5.39
CA ALA A 119 -1.42 11.70 -6.10
C ALA A 119 -0.94 11.72 -7.57
N ALA A 120 -0.52 12.87 -8.10
CA ALA A 120 0.00 13.01 -9.46
C ALA A 120 1.54 12.97 -9.55
N GLN A 121 2.24 12.94 -8.42
CA GLN A 121 3.70 12.80 -8.33
C GLN A 121 4.11 11.33 -8.33
#